data_AF-L8JI44-F1
#
_entry.id   AF-L8JI44-F1
#
_cell.length_a   1.000
_cell.length_b   1.000
_cell.length_c   1.000
_cell.angle_alpha   90.00
_cell.angle_beta   90.00
_cell.angle_gamma   90.00
#
_symmetry.space_group_name_H-M   'P 1'
#
loop_
_entity.id
_entity.type
_entity.pdbx_description
1 polymer ?
#
loop_
_entity_poly.entity_id
_entity_poly.type
_entity_poly.pdbx_seq_one_letter_code
_entity_poly.pdbx_strand_id
1 'polypeptide(L)'
;MKFLRQHPLSYEQHGRRSFFIADFYCHEASLVIEVDGKIHDLQRDYDEQRDLILKAKNLKVVRVKNSEVEENFNSVIEKIIAYL
;
A
#
# COMPACT_ATOMS: atom_id res chain seq x y z
N MET A 1 -15.50 5.89 -6.92
CA MET A 1 -14.31 5.21 -6.39
C MET A 1 -13.88 4.03 -7.24
N LYS A 2 -12.68 4.13 -7.80
CA LYS A 2 -12.03 3.08 -8.61
C LYS A 2 -10.75 2.62 -7.94
N PHE A 3 -10.56 1.31 -7.82
CA PHE A 3 -9.32 0.70 -7.39
C PHE A 3 -8.53 0.19 -8.61
N LEU A 4 -7.27 0.59 -8.72
CA LEU A 4 -6.33 0.15 -9.74
C LEU A 4 -5.43 -0.93 -9.15
N ARG A 5 -5.41 -2.11 -9.77
CA ARG A 5 -4.52 -3.19 -9.38
C ARG A 5 -3.12 -2.99 -9.97
N GLN A 6 -2.06 -3.32 -9.22
CA GLN A 6 -0.66 -3.23 -9.65
C GLN A 6 -0.30 -1.87 -10.22
N HIS A 7 -0.56 -0.81 -9.45
CA HIS A 7 -0.42 0.56 -9.92
C HIS A 7 0.99 1.12 -9.62
N PRO A 8 1.72 1.59 -10.64
CA PRO A 8 3.02 2.22 -10.42
C PRO A 8 2.83 3.63 -9.84
N LEU A 9 3.51 3.89 -8.73
CA LEU A 9 3.49 5.16 -8.04
C LEU A 9 4.91 5.75 -8.08
N SER A 10 5.07 6.76 -8.94
CA SER A 10 6.37 7.38 -9.19
C SER A 10 6.75 8.38 -8.11
N TYR A 11 8.01 8.34 -7.71
CA TYR A 11 8.60 9.30 -6.78
C TYR A 11 9.99 9.74 -7.27
N GLU A 12 10.45 10.84 -6.73
CA GLU A 12 11.80 11.35 -6.98
C GLU A 12 12.53 11.43 -5.64
N GLN A 13 13.74 10.88 -5.59
CA GLN A 13 14.59 10.90 -4.42
C GLN A 13 16.02 11.21 -4.88
N HIS A 14 16.62 12.25 -4.31
CA HIS A 14 17.97 12.71 -4.66
C HIS A 14 18.19 12.92 -6.17
N GLY A 15 17.23 13.52 -6.87
CA GLY A 15 17.31 13.78 -8.31
C GLY A 15 17.19 12.54 -9.20
N ARG A 16 16.83 11.39 -8.63
CA ARG A 16 16.54 10.16 -9.38
C ARG A 16 15.07 9.82 -9.30
N ARG A 17 14.46 9.59 -10.46
CA ARG A 17 13.08 9.12 -10.57
C ARG A 17 13.03 7.61 -10.40
N SER A 18 12.12 7.14 -9.57
CA SER A 18 11.85 5.73 -9.33
C SER A 18 10.34 5.52 -9.18
N PHE A 19 9.91 4.27 -9.02
CA PHE A 19 8.54 3.92 -8.73
C PHE A 19 8.48 2.68 -7.84
N PHE A 20 7.36 2.55 -7.14
CA PHE A 20 6.93 1.31 -6.50
C PHE A 20 5.62 0.86 -7.15
N ILE A 21 5.34 -0.44 -7.11
CA ILE A 21 4.07 -0.99 -7.60
C ILE A 21 3.22 -1.28 -6.37
N ALA A 22 2.10 -0.59 -6.24
CA ALA A 22 1.10 -0.90 -5.22
C ALA A 22 0.18 -2.01 -5.70
N ASP A 23 -0.19 -2.95 -4.82
CA ASP A 23 -1.14 -4.01 -5.17
C ASP A 23 -2.49 -3.43 -5.56
N PHE A 24 -3.01 -2.47 -4.77
CA PHE A 24 -4.17 -1.68 -5.12
C PHE A 24 -3.99 -0.21 -4.76
N TYR A 25 -4.46 0.66 -5.65
CA TYR A 25 -4.46 2.11 -5.46
C TYR A 25 -5.82 2.72 -5.77
N CYS A 26 -6.30 3.59 -4.89
CA CYS A 26 -7.48 4.42 -5.11
C CYS A 26 -7.09 5.90 -5.03
N HIS A 27 -7.22 6.61 -6.16
CA HIS A 27 -6.92 8.03 -6.25
C HIS A 27 -7.88 8.88 -5.41
N GLU A 28 -9.18 8.63 -5.54
CA GLU A 28 -10.22 9.39 -4.83
C GLU A 28 -10.06 9.34 -3.30
N ALA A 29 -9.59 8.22 -2.77
CA ALA A 29 -9.38 8.03 -1.32
C ALA A 29 -7.94 8.33 -0.86
N SER A 30 -7.03 8.68 -1.79
CA SER A 30 -5.58 8.74 -1.54
C SER A 30 -5.08 7.49 -0.80
N LEU A 31 -5.53 6.30 -1.23
CA LEU A 31 -5.33 5.05 -0.48
C LEU A 31 -4.52 4.04 -1.31
N VAL A 32 -3.51 3.46 -0.67
CA VAL A 32 -2.75 2.30 -1.13
C VAL A 32 -3.12 1.12 -0.23
N ILE A 33 -3.40 -0.03 -0.84
CA ILE A 33 -3.62 -1.30 -0.14
C ILE A 33 -2.55 -2.27 -0.64
N GLU A 34 -1.81 -2.84 0.29
CA GLU A 34 -0.79 -3.87 0.03
C GLU A 34 -1.24 -5.17 0.69
N VAL A 35 -1.12 -6.28 -0.03
CA VAL A 35 -1.46 -7.61 0.47
C VAL A 35 -0.17 -8.38 0.71
N ASP A 36 0.29 -8.39 1.96
CA ASP A 36 1.56 -9.00 2.35
C ASP A 36 1.48 -10.54 2.31
N GLY A 37 2.35 -11.14 1.50
CA GLY A 37 2.70 -12.57 1.56
C GLY A 37 3.86 -12.86 2.52
N LYS A 38 4.16 -14.14 2.76
CA LYS A 38 5.21 -14.64 3.69
C LYS A 38 6.65 -14.16 3.42
N ILE A 39 6.90 -13.40 2.34
CA ILE A 39 8.24 -12.98 1.89
C ILE A 39 8.59 -11.55 2.38
N HIS A 40 7.65 -10.82 2.97
CA HIS A 40 7.84 -9.41 3.36
C HIS A 40 8.62 -9.16 4.67
N ASP A 41 8.86 -10.18 5.51
CA ASP A 41 9.57 -10.00 6.79
C ASP A 41 11.05 -9.57 6.64
N LEU A 42 11.65 -9.73 5.45
CA LEU A 42 13.04 -9.33 5.15
C LEU A 42 13.17 -7.87 4.66
N GLN A 43 12.08 -7.11 4.56
CA GLN A 43 12.06 -5.76 3.94
C GLN A 43 11.78 -4.59 4.91
N ARG A 44 11.87 -4.80 6.23
CA ARG A 44 11.57 -3.74 7.23
C ARG A 44 12.31 -2.41 7.02
N ASP A 45 13.58 -2.45 6.61
CA ASP A 45 14.35 -1.21 6.35
C ASP A 45 13.93 -0.51 5.05
N TYR A 46 13.37 -1.25 4.09
CA TYR A 46 12.75 -0.68 2.88
C TYR A 46 11.39 -0.04 3.17
N ASP A 47 10.72 -0.48 4.24
CA ASP A 47 9.37 -0.04 4.59
C ASP A 47 9.36 1.38 5.18
N GLU A 48 10.36 1.77 5.98
CA GLU A 48 10.39 3.12 6.58
C GLU A 48 10.55 4.22 5.51
N GLN A 49 11.48 4.05 4.56
CA GLN A 49 11.64 5.02 3.47
C GLN A 49 10.42 5.03 2.56
N ARG A 50 9.84 3.87 2.28
CA ARG A 50 8.63 3.74 1.47
C ARG A 50 7.46 4.47 2.11
N ASP A 51 7.25 4.28 3.41
CA ASP A 51 6.19 4.94 4.18
C ASP A 51 6.41 6.45 4.23
N LEU A 52 7.65 6.93 4.36
CA LEU A 52 7.97 8.36 4.28
C LEU A 52 7.62 8.95 2.91
N ILE A 53 7.99 8.27 1.82
CA ILE A 53 7.69 8.71 0.45
C ILE A 53 6.18 8.74 0.21
N LEU A 54 5.47 7.69 0.63
CA LEU A 54 4.03 7.56 0.51
C LEU A 54 3.30 8.66 1.30
N LYS A 55 3.72 8.89 2.54
CA LYS A 55 3.18 9.94 3.40
C LYS A 55 3.46 11.33 2.82
N ALA A 56 4.64 11.57 2.26
CA ALA A 56 4.95 12.83 1.57
C ALA A 56 4.07 13.07 0.34
N LYS A 57 3.49 12.02 -0.24
CA LYS A 57 2.48 12.09 -1.31
C LYS A 57 1.04 12.19 -0.81
N ASN A 58 0.85 12.37 0.50
CA ASN A 58 -0.46 12.39 1.16
C ASN A 58 -1.27 11.10 0.93
N LEU A 59 -0.57 9.96 0.79
CA LEU A 59 -1.19 8.65 0.63
C LEU A 59 -1.31 7.95 1.98
N LYS A 60 -2.49 7.39 2.24
CA LYS A 60 -2.77 6.42 3.29
C LYS A 60 -2.34 5.04 2.80
N VAL A 61 -1.78 4.22 3.68
CA VAL A 61 -1.32 2.86 3.35
C VAL A 61 -1.94 1.88 4.32
N VAL A 62 -2.62 0.86 3.78
CA VAL A 62 -3.18 -0.25 4.56
C VAL A 62 -2.50 -1.54 4.12
N ARG A 63 -1.78 -2.18 5.04
CA ARG A 63 -1.22 -3.51 4.83
C ARG A 63 -2.15 -4.57 5.43
N VAL A 64 -2.43 -5.62 4.66
CA VAL A 64 -3.22 -6.78 5.09
C VAL A 64 -2.46 -8.05 4.75
N LYS A 65 -2.45 -9.05 5.64
CA LYS A 65 -1.78 -10.32 5.36
C LYS A 65 -2.66 -11.19 4.47
N ASN A 66 -2.04 -12.01 3.60
CA ASN A 66 -2.78 -13.02 2.84
C ASN A 66 -3.67 -13.90 3.74
N SER A 67 -3.17 -14.31 4.90
CA SER A 67 -3.95 -15.12 5.84
C SER A 67 -5.16 -14.38 6.40
N GLU A 68 -5.08 -13.06 6.62
CA GLU A 68 -6.24 -12.27 7.08
C GLU A 68 -7.33 -12.23 6.00
N VAL A 69 -6.94 -12.16 4.72
CA VAL A 69 -7.87 -12.20 3.59
C VAL A 69 -8.55 -13.57 3.47
N GLU A 70 -7.79 -14.66 3.65
CA GLU A 70 -8.29 -16.04 3.57
C GLU A 70 -9.17 -16.42 4.77
N GLU A 71 -8.78 -16.01 5.98
CA GLU A 71 -9.42 -16.41 7.24
C GLU A 71 -10.58 -15.48 7.63
N ASN A 72 -10.46 -14.17 7.40
CA ASN A 72 -11.45 -13.19 7.83
C ASN A 72 -11.57 -12.00 6.88
N PHE A 73 -12.07 -12.29 5.68
CA PHE A 73 -12.29 -11.29 4.64
C PHE A 73 -13.14 -10.08 5.09
N ASN A 74 -14.18 -10.30 5.90
CA ASN A 74 -15.04 -9.20 6.37
C ASN A 74 -14.27 -8.20 7.23
N SER A 75 -13.41 -8.68 8.14
CA SER A 75 -12.56 -7.81 8.96
C SER A 75 -11.59 -7.00 8.10
N VAL A 76 -11.04 -7.58 7.03
CA VAL A 76 -10.21 -6.86 6.05
C VAL A 76 -11.00 -5.74 5.38
N ILE A 77 -12.24 -5.99 4.97
CA ILE A 77 -13.10 -4.97 4.36
C ILE A 77 -13.41 -3.84 5.35
N GLU A 78 -13.78 -4.15 6.59
CA GLU A 78 -14.01 -3.14 7.64
C GLU A 78 -12.77 -2.29 7.88
N LYS A 79 -11.60 -2.92 7.94
CA LYS A 79 -10.31 -2.22 8.05
C LYS A 79 -10.09 -1.27 6.89
N ILE A 80 -10.35 -1.67 5.65
CA ILE A 80 -10.20 -0.80 4.46
C ILE A 80 -11.21 0.36 4.52
N ILE A 81 -12.47 0.10 4.89
CA ILE A 81 -13.52 1.13 5.01
C ILE A 81 -13.14 2.20 6.02
N ALA A 82 -12.50 1.84 7.14
CA ALA A 82 -12.04 2.81 8.13
C ALA A 82 -10.99 3.80 7.60
N TYR A 83 -10.39 3.53 6.44
CA TYR A 83 -9.43 4.40 5.76
C TYR A 83 -10.03 5.17 4.59
N LEU A 84 -11.30 4.97 4.24
CA LEU A 84 -11.98 5.76 3.20
C LEU A 84 -12.44 7.09 3.80
#